data_AF-X1N7A2-F1
#
_entry.id   AF-X1N7A2-F1
#
_cell.length_a   1.000
_cell.length_b   1.000
_cell.length_c   1.000
_cell.angle_alpha   90.00
_cell.angle_beta   90.00
_cell.angle_gamma   90.00
#
_symmetry.space_group_name_H-M   'P 1'
#
loop_
_entity.id
_entity.type
_entity.pdbx_description
1 polymer ?
#
loop_
_entity_poly.entity_id
_entity_poly.type
_entity_poly.pdbx_seq_one_letter_code
_entity_poly.pdbx_strand_id
1 'polypeptide(L)' 'MPETERGDFFDDLEIMPPEKREGYFNQKLAESIDYAYHHAPSAKEILDRAGVSPSQIRTIK' A
#
# COMPACT_ATOMS: atom_id res chain seq x y z
N MET A 1 -33.52 -7.78 17.92
CA MET A 1 -32.49 -7.73 16.87
C MET A 1 -31.37 -8.66 17.32
N PRO A 2 -30.92 -9.63 16.52
CA PRO A 2 -29.78 -10.43 16.91
C PRO A 2 -28.54 -9.52 16.98
N GLU A 3 -27.73 -9.68 18.02
CA GLU A 3 -26.44 -9.01 18.12
C GLU A 3 -25.51 -9.63 17.08
N THR A 4 -25.19 -8.87 16.02
CA THR A 4 -24.20 -9.27 15.02
C THR A 4 -22.81 -9.17 15.62
N GLU A 5 -22.04 -10.24 15.56
CA GLU A 5 -20.67 -10.25 16.06
C GLU A 5 -19.79 -9.37 15.16
N ARG A 6 -18.79 -8.71 15.76
CA ARG A 6 -17.84 -7.89 15.01
C ARG A 6 -17.02 -8.80 14.10
N GLY A 7 -17.36 -8.81 12.80
CA GLY A 7 -16.71 -9.64 11.78
C GLY A 7 -17.66 -10.15 10.70
N ASP A 8 -18.98 -10.03 10.89
CA ASP A 8 -19.98 -10.59 9.95
C ASP A 8 -20.13 -9.78 8.64
N PHE A 9 -19.71 -8.50 8.62
CA PHE A 9 -19.97 -7.60 7.49
C PHE A 9 -18.75 -6.83 6.96
N PHE A 10 -17.75 -6.57 7.80
CA PHE A 10 -16.57 -5.79 7.42
C PHE A 10 -15.30 -6.50 7.87
N ASP A 11 -14.29 -6.51 7.02
CA ASP A 11 -12.99 -7.10 7.34
C ASP A 11 -12.09 -6.12 8.13
N ASP A 12 -10.96 -6.65 8.63
CA ASP A 12 -10.00 -5.90 9.45
C ASP A 12 -9.38 -4.69 8.72
N LEU A 13 -9.29 -4.72 7.39
CA LEU A 13 -8.78 -3.61 6.58
C LEU A 13 -9.84 -2.51 6.43
N GLU A 14 -11.10 -2.91 6.24
CA GLU A 14 -12.24 -2.00 6.12
C GLU A 14 -12.49 -1.25 7.42
N ILE A 15 -12.35 -1.91 8.58
CA ILE A 15 -12.51 -1.30 9.90
C ILE A 15 -11.22 -0.73 10.49
N MET A 16 -10.12 -0.70 9.72
CA MET A 16 -8.82 -0.25 10.22
C MET A 16 -8.90 1.17 10.81
N PRO A 17 -8.37 1.42 12.02
CA PRO A 17 -8.32 2.78 12.57
C PRO A 17 -7.53 3.74 11.67
N PRO A 18 -7.96 5.00 11.52
CA PRO A 18 -7.25 6.00 10.71
C PRO A 18 -5.76 6.14 11.06
N GLU A 19 -5.41 6.05 12.34
CA GLU A 19 -4.04 6.19 12.83
C GLU A 19 -3.14 5.03 12.37
N LYS A 20 -3.71 3.86 12.09
CA LYS A 20 -2.99 2.69 11.57
C LYS A 20 -2.95 2.64 10.04
N ARG A 21 -3.93 3.28 9.40
CA ARG A 21 -4.15 3.23 7.95
C ARG A 21 -2.97 3.80 7.16
N GLU A 22 -2.41 4.91 7.61
CA GLU A 22 -1.26 5.53 6.93
C GLU A 22 -0.04 4.61 6.93
N GLY A 23 0.32 4.05 8.08
CA GLY A 23 1.46 3.13 8.20
C GLY A 23 1.29 1.87 7.34
N TYR A 24 0.08 1.29 7.33
CA TYR A 24 -0.25 0.15 6.49
C TYR A 24 -0.05 0.45 5.00
N PHE A 25 -0.57 1.57 4.52
CA PHE A 25 -0.44 1.94 3.12
C PHE A 25 0.96 2.40 2.74
N ASN A 26 1.70 3.07 3.62
CA ASN A 26 3.11 3.41 3.39
C ASN A 26 3.95 2.14 3.17
N GLN A 27 3.75 1.12 4.01
CA GLN A 27 4.40 -0.17 3.84
C GLN A 27 4.00 -0.85 2.51
N LYS A 28 2.69 -0.92 2.23
CA LYS A 28 2.20 -1.55 0.98
C LYS A 28 2.67 -0.83 -0.27
N LEU A 29 2.76 0.50 -0.23
CA LEU A 29 3.32 1.30 -1.32
C LEU A 29 4.78 0.93 -1.57
N ALA A 30 5.62 0.91 -0.53
CA ALA A 30 7.03 0.57 -0.65
C ALA A 30 7.22 -0.86 -1.22
N GLU A 31 6.50 -1.85 -0.69
CA GLU A 31 6.51 -3.23 -1.18
C GLU A 31 6.11 -3.30 -2.67
N SER A 32 5.04 -2.60 -3.05
CA SER A 32 4.50 -2.64 -4.42
C SER A 32 5.42 -1.98 -5.43
N ILE A 33 5.99 -0.82 -5.08
CA ILE A 33 6.92 -0.09 -5.97
C ILE A 33 8.23 -0.87 -6.13
N ASP A 34 8.78 -1.42 -5.05
CA ASP A 34 10.00 -2.23 -5.12
C ASP A 34 9.78 -3.47 -5.99
N TYR A 35 8.69 -4.21 -5.77
CA TYR A 35 8.35 -5.36 -6.58
C TYR A 35 8.17 -4.99 -8.05
N ALA A 36 7.41 -3.93 -8.35
CA ALA A 36 7.17 -3.49 -9.72
C ALA A 36 8.46 -3.07 -10.43
N TYR A 37 9.37 -2.34 -9.76
CA TYR A 37 10.64 -1.93 -10.33
C TYR A 37 11.52 -3.12 -10.73
N HIS A 38 11.48 -4.21 -9.96
CA HIS A 38 12.29 -5.41 -10.23
C HIS A 38 11.66 -6.38 -11.25
N HIS A 39 10.33 -6.40 -11.36
CA HIS A 39 9.62 -7.44 -12.13
C HIS A 39 8.85 -6.92 -13.35
N ALA A 40 8.61 -5.60 -13.46
CA ALA A 40 7.88 -5.00 -14.57
C ALA A 40 8.79 -4.02 -15.35
N PRO A 41 9.17 -4.34 -16.60
CA PRO A 41 10.03 -3.47 -17.41
C PRO A 41 9.48 -2.05 -17.57
N SER A 42 8.17 -1.90 -17.77
CA SER A 42 7.53 -0.59 -17.90
C SER A 42 7.63 0.26 -16.63
N ALA A 43 7.49 -0.34 -15.45
CA ALA A 43 7.63 0.38 -14.19
C ALA A 43 9.07 0.84 -13.97
N LYS A 44 10.05 -0.04 -14.26
CA LYS A 44 11.48 0.28 -14.23
C LYS A 44 11.80 1.46 -15.14
N GLU A 45 11.37 1.42 -16.40
CA GLU A 45 11.63 2.48 -17.38
C GLU A 45 11.04 3.83 -16.96
N ILE A 46 9.83 3.84 -16.39
CA ILE A 46 9.19 5.07 -15.90
C ILE A 46 10.01 5.68 -14.76
N LEU A 47 10.40 4.87 -13.78
CA LEU A 47 11.17 5.31 -12.60
C LEU A 47 12.59 5.77 -12.99
N ASP A 48 13.28 5.00 -13.84
CA ASP A 48 14.62 5.34 -14.33
C ASP A 48 14.59 6.64 -15.15
N ARG A 49 13.59 6.83 -16.01
CA ARG A 49 13.41 8.08 -16.78
C ARG A 49 13.15 9.29 -15.87
N ALA A 50 12.44 9.08 -14.77
CA ALA A 50 12.19 10.12 -13.78
C ALA A 50 13.41 10.38 -12.86
N GLY A 51 14.44 9.53 -12.90
CA GLY A 51 15.57 9.59 -11.98
C GLY A 51 15.18 9.31 -10.52
N VAL A 52 14.13 8.52 -10.31
CA VAL A 52 13.59 8.21 -8.97
C VAL A 52 13.86 6.75 -8.65
N SER A 53 14.56 6.49 -7.54
CA SER A 53 14.70 5.13 -7.02
C SER A 53 13.45 4.72 -6.22
N PRO A 54 13.10 3.41 -6.19
CA PRO A 54 12.02 2.89 -5.36
C PRO A 54 12.08 3.35 -3.89
N SER A 55 13.28 3.40 -3.30
CA SER A 55 13.49 3.78 -1.90
C SER A 55 13.16 5.24 -1.58
N GLN A 56 13.02 6.10 -2.61
CA GLN A 56 12.59 7.49 -2.44
C GLN A 56 11.07 7.62 -2.27
N ILE A 57 10.30 6.58 -2.61
CA ILE A 57 8.83 6.57 -2.51
C ILE A 57 8.44 5.87 -1.20
N ARG A 58 8.13 6.65 -0.16
CA ARG A 58 7.99 6.14 1.22
C ARG A 58 6.61 6.38 1.86
N THR A 59 5.83 7.31 1.34
CA THR A 59 4.55 7.69 1.94
C THR A 59 3.45 7.82 0.91
N ILE A 60 2.24 7.42 1.27
CA ILE A 60 1.02 7.88 0.63
C ILE A 60 0.80 9.35 1.03
N LYS A 61 0.23 10.15 0.12
CA LYS A 61 0.11 11.61 0.26
C LYS A 61 -0.69 12.06 1.48
#